data_AF-A0A6L5FX06-F1
#
_entry.id   AF-A0A6L5FX06-F1
#
_cell.length_a   1.000
_cell.length_b   1.000
_cell.length_c   1.000
_cell.angle_alpha   90.00
_cell.angle_beta   90.00
_cell.angle_gamma   90.00
#
_symmetry.space_group_name_H-M   'P 1'
#
loop_
_entity.id
_entity.type
_entity.pdbx_description
1 polymer ?
#
loop_
_entity_poly.entity_id
_entity_poly.type
_entity_poly.pdbx_seq_one_letter_code
_entity_poly.pdbx_strand_id
1 'polypeptide(L)'
;DALEAAIELAEAIFRYTDQISAAVADAYARAQRSIVREQEGARREFLADLLYGTDATPEDILRRAHTFGYDLSLTYVALVGLGPERDGRNESAVSAAATGTAAGAAPDAIVLQKGEQTIALLPSVADPLTVAEKLVAELGFGWRFGMGGPELGLEGIRRAYLEAREALEVGLALEMVGPIFRFDDLLLYHFLRSDPSLASRFVEQTLGPLLDYDHRRKGELVKTIEAYFNSDGSVKLAGEALFAHPHTVSYRLKQVERLTGWSLRDPEDKLRLQLALRAYRLADARKDEG
;
A
#
# COMPACT_ATOMS: atom_id res chain seq x y z
N ASP A 1 -65.11 -37.78 14.48
CA ASP A 1 -64.29 -38.71 13.71
C ASP A 1 -62.90 -38.72 14.34
N ALA A 2 -62.45 -39.85 14.90
CA ALA A 2 -61.21 -39.90 15.69
C ALA A 2 -59.94 -39.84 14.83
N LEU A 3 -60.06 -40.25 13.57
CA LEU A 3 -58.96 -40.24 12.60
C LEU A 3 -58.58 -38.81 12.20
N GLU A 4 -59.58 -37.95 11.99
CA GLU A 4 -59.39 -36.55 11.59
C GLU A 4 -58.68 -35.75 12.69
N ALA A 5 -59.11 -35.90 13.95
CA ALA A 5 -58.45 -35.29 15.10
C ALA A 5 -57.00 -35.79 15.31
N ALA A 6 -56.72 -37.05 15.00
CA ALA A 6 -55.36 -37.61 15.06
C ALA A 6 -54.45 -37.05 13.96
N ILE A 7 -54.98 -36.82 12.75
CA ILE A 7 -54.26 -36.20 11.63
C ILE A 7 -53.95 -34.73 11.95
N GLU A 8 -54.92 -33.96 12.43
CA GLU A 8 -54.71 -32.56 12.80
C GLU A 8 -53.65 -32.40 13.91
N LEU A 9 -53.66 -33.29 14.91
CA LEU A 9 -52.66 -33.31 15.97
C LEU A 9 -51.27 -33.64 15.43
N ALA A 10 -51.16 -34.64 14.55
CA ALA A 10 -49.88 -34.99 13.93
C ALA A 10 -49.32 -33.83 13.10
N GLU A 11 -50.14 -33.18 12.27
CA GLU A 11 -49.73 -31.99 11.51
C GLU A 11 -49.29 -30.84 12.40
N ALA A 12 -50.00 -30.59 13.50
CA ALA A 12 -49.62 -29.56 14.47
C ALA A 12 -48.26 -29.87 15.12
N ILE A 13 -48.01 -31.13 15.47
CA ILE A 13 -46.72 -31.58 16.02
C ILE A 13 -45.60 -31.44 14.99
N PHE A 14 -45.82 -31.82 13.73
CA PHE A 14 -44.83 -31.65 12.66
C PHE A 14 -44.50 -30.17 12.42
N ARG A 15 -45.52 -29.31 12.28
CA ARG A 15 -45.32 -27.85 12.12
C ARG A 15 -44.54 -27.25 13.30
N TYR A 16 -44.86 -27.66 14.53
CA TYR A 16 -44.16 -27.18 15.72
C TYR A 16 -42.70 -27.67 15.77
N THR A 17 -42.46 -28.93 15.36
CA THR A 17 -41.11 -29.52 15.29
C THR A 17 -40.26 -28.82 14.23
N ASP A 18 -40.82 -28.50 13.06
CA ASP A 18 -40.14 -27.74 12.01
C ASP A 18 -39.82 -26.32 12.47
N GLN A 19 -40.76 -25.65 13.16
CA GLN A 19 -40.53 -24.32 13.72
C GLN A 19 -39.42 -24.31 14.78
N ILE A 20 -39.41 -25.27 15.70
CA ILE A 20 -38.33 -25.40 16.68
C ILE A 20 -37.00 -25.71 15.99
N SER A 21 -36.97 -26.64 15.04
CA SER A 21 -35.75 -27.03 14.33
C SER A 21 -35.15 -25.85 13.57
N ALA A 22 -35.98 -25.07 12.88
CA ALA A 22 -35.56 -23.85 12.20
C ALA A 22 -35.03 -22.79 13.19
N ALA A 23 -35.71 -22.58 14.33
CA ALA A 23 -35.30 -21.63 15.35
C ALA A 23 -33.95 -22.02 16.00
N VAL A 24 -33.74 -23.31 16.28
CA VAL A 24 -32.49 -23.85 16.82
C VAL A 24 -31.35 -23.72 15.81
N ALA A 25 -31.59 -24.06 14.54
CA ALA A 25 -30.60 -23.93 13.48
C ALA A 25 -30.15 -22.47 13.28
N ASP A 26 -31.08 -21.51 13.28
CA ASP A 26 -30.75 -20.08 13.16
C ASP A 26 -30.04 -19.55 14.42
N ALA A 27 -30.47 -19.97 15.62
CA ALA A 27 -29.77 -19.65 16.86
C ALA A 27 -28.32 -20.17 16.85
N TYR A 28 -28.10 -21.41 16.42
CA TYR A 28 -26.78 -22.01 16.30
C TYR A 28 -25.92 -21.30 15.23
N ALA A 29 -26.48 -21.04 14.05
CA ALA A 29 -25.78 -20.31 12.99
C ALA A 29 -25.43 -18.87 13.40
N ARG A 30 -26.27 -18.20 14.20
CA ARG A 30 -25.96 -16.88 14.78
C ARG A 30 -24.87 -16.97 15.84
N ALA A 31 -24.93 -17.96 16.73
CA ALA A 31 -23.90 -18.19 17.75
C ALA A 31 -22.53 -18.47 17.11
N GLN A 32 -22.47 -19.36 16.10
CA GLN A 32 -21.23 -19.62 15.35
C GLN A 32 -20.70 -18.35 14.67
N ARG A 33 -21.57 -17.58 13.99
CA ARG A 33 -21.18 -16.32 13.36
C ARG A 33 -20.68 -15.29 14.38
N SER A 34 -21.26 -15.27 15.59
CA SER A 34 -20.82 -14.37 16.67
C SER A 34 -19.41 -14.70 17.15
N ILE A 35 -19.12 -15.99 17.37
CA ILE A 35 -17.80 -16.45 17.81
C ILE A 35 -16.73 -16.13 16.76
N VAL A 36 -17.01 -16.40 15.48
CA VAL A 36 -16.08 -16.08 14.38
C VAL A 36 -15.81 -14.57 14.31
N ARG A 37 -16.86 -13.74 14.40
CA ARG A 37 -16.73 -12.27 14.38
C ARG A 37 -15.96 -11.73 15.58
N GLU A 38 -16.15 -12.33 16.76
CA GLU A 38 -15.44 -11.95 17.98
C GLU A 38 -13.94 -12.27 17.86
N GLN A 39 -13.60 -13.46 17.34
CA GLN A 39 -12.21 -13.82 17.05
C GLN A 39 -11.58 -12.92 15.98
N GLU A 40 -12.30 -12.63 14.89
CA GLU A 40 -11.86 -11.69 13.86
C GLU A 40 -11.64 -10.29 14.44
N GLY A 41 -12.56 -9.81 15.28
CA GLY A 41 -12.42 -8.53 15.99
C GLY A 41 -11.18 -8.48 16.88
N ALA A 42 -10.97 -9.51 17.70
CA ALA A 42 -9.81 -9.60 18.59
C ALA A 42 -8.48 -9.69 17.83
N ARG A 43 -8.45 -10.38 16.68
CA ARG A 43 -7.28 -10.44 15.78
C ARG A 43 -7.00 -9.08 15.15
N ARG A 44 -8.04 -8.36 14.69
CA ARG A 44 -7.90 -7.02 14.11
C ARG A 44 -7.37 -6.00 15.11
N GLU A 45 -7.89 -6.01 16.33
CA GLU A 45 -7.38 -5.18 17.43
C GLU A 45 -5.92 -5.50 17.74
N PHE A 46 -5.57 -6.78 17.80
CA PHE A 46 -4.18 -7.21 18.03
C PHE A 46 -3.24 -6.66 16.95
N LEU A 47 -3.65 -6.70 15.69
CA LEU A 47 -2.85 -6.17 14.59
C LEU A 47 -2.75 -4.65 14.60
N ALA A 48 -3.80 -3.96 15.02
CA ALA A 48 -3.70 -2.53 15.27
C ALA A 48 -2.65 -2.24 16.35
N ASP A 49 -2.67 -2.97 17.47
CA ASP A 49 -1.70 -2.79 18.56
C ASP A 49 -0.26 -3.11 18.12
N LEU A 50 -0.08 -4.21 17.39
CA LEU A 50 1.19 -4.62 16.78
C LEU A 50 1.77 -3.51 15.89
N LEU A 51 0.97 -3.02 14.94
CA LEU A 51 1.44 -2.12 13.90
C LEU A 51 1.57 -0.66 14.35
N TYR A 52 0.71 -0.18 15.26
CA TYR A 52 0.67 1.23 15.66
C TYR A 52 1.32 1.53 17.01
N GLY A 53 1.60 0.51 17.83
CA GLY A 53 2.24 0.74 19.14
C GLY A 53 1.34 1.50 20.08
N THR A 54 0.14 0.96 20.26
CA THR A 54 -0.84 1.44 21.25
C THR A 54 -0.37 1.13 22.67
N ASP A 55 -1.24 1.40 23.66
CA ASP A 55 -0.99 1.22 25.10
C ASP A 55 -0.66 -0.24 25.54
N ALA A 56 -0.68 -1.22 24.63
CA ALA A 56 -0.39 -2.60 24.93
C ALA A 56 1.12 -2.83 25.18
N THR A 57 1.44 -3.59 26.24
CA THR A 57 2.83 -3.94 26.52
C THR A 57 3.35 -4.96 25.49
N PRO A 58 4.67 -4.99 25.19
CA PRO A 58 5.24 -6.02 24.32
C PRO A 58 4.92 -7.46 24.76
N GLU A 59 4.82 -7.71 26.07
CA GLU A 59 4.44 -9.01 26.63
C GLU A 59 3.00 -9.38 26.29
N ASP A 60 2.07 -8.42 26.34
CA ASP A 60 0.67 -8.64 25.93
C ASP A 60 0.54 -8.97 24.45
N ILE A 61 1.32 -8.28 23.60
CA ILE A 61 1.35 -8.55 22.16
C ILE A 61 1.86 -9.97 21.91
N LEU A 62 2.98 -10.36 22.52
CA LEU A 62 3.53 -11.72 22.37
C LEU A 62 2.56 -12.81 22.87
N ARG A 63 1.88 -12.59 24.00
CA ARG A 63 0.88 -13.51 24.54
C ARG A 63 -0.31 -13.68 23.60
N ARG A 64 -0.82 -12.57 23.02
CA ARG A 64 -1.91 -12.60 22.03
C ARG A 64 -1.47 -13.26 20.73
N ALA A 65 -0.25 -12.97 20.25
CA ALA A 65 0.31 -13.61 19.08
C ALA A 65 0.34 -15.14 19.23
N HIS A 66 0.84 -15.65 20.37
CA HIS A 66 0.82 -17.08 20.67
C HIS A 66 -0.61 -17.64 20.72
N THR A 67 -1.57 -16.90 21.26
CA THR A 67 -2.99 -17.30 21.29
C THR A 67 -3.57 -17.46 19.88
N PHE A 68 -3.13 -16.63 18.93
CA PHE A 68 -3.51 -16.71 17.52
C PHE A 68 -2.60 -17.62 16.67
N GLY A 69 -1.57 -18.23 17.25
CA GLY A 69 -0.64 -19.11 16.55
C GLY A 69 0.45 -18.39 15.74
N TYR A 70 0.67 -17.09 15.96
CA TYR A 70 1.74 -16.34 15.29
C TYR A 70 3.05 -16.41 16.06
N ASP A 71 4.12 -16.74 15.34
CA ASP A 71 5.48 -16.69 15.85
C ASP A 71 6.17 -15.38 15.45
N LEU A 72 6.06 -14.37 16.31
CA LEU A 72 6.69 -13.06 16.09
C LEU A 72 8.22 -13.08 16.28
N SER A 73 8.82 -14.21 16.65
CA SER A 73 10.28 -14.35 16.72
C SER A 73 10.92 -14.55 15.35
N LEU A 74 10.10 -14.80 14.32
CA LEU A 74 10.55 -14.95 12.95
C LEU A 74 10.84 -13.61 12.29
N THR A 75 11.54 -13.68 11.17
CA THR A 75 11.70 -12.56 10.25
C THR A 75 10.43 -12.40 9.42
N TYR A 76 9.94 -11.18 9.28
CA TYR A 76 8.73 -10.86 8.50
C TYR A 76 9.03 -9.89 7.37
N VAL A 77 8.30 -10.08 6.28
CA VAL A 77 8.17 -9.12 5.17
C VAL A 77 6.75 -8.58 5.24
N ALA A 78 6.61 -7.26 5.12
CA ALA A 78 5.31 -6.63 5.04
C ALA A 78 4.99 -6.24 3.60
N LEU A 79 3.76 -6.53 3.19
CA LEU A 79 3.15 -6.02 1.97
C LEU A 79 1.95 -5.17 2.37
N VAL A 80 1.89 -3.94 1.87
CA VAL A 80 0.72 -3.07 2.00
C VAL A 80 0.24 -2.76 0.61
N GLY A 81 -0.99 -3.09 0.27
CA GLY A 81 -1.47 -2.92 -1.09
C GLY A 81 -2.89 -2.42 -1.23
N LEU A 82 -3.18 -1.93 -2.43
CA LEU A 82 -4.52 -1.58 -2.89
C LEU A 82 -4.96 -2.63 -3.90
N GLY A 83 -6.11 -3.23 -3.64
CA GLY A 83 -6.75 -4.20 -4.53
C GLY A 83 -7.82 -3.58 -5.42
N PRO A 84 -8.31 -4.33 -6.43
CA PRO A 84 -9.31 -3.86 -7.37
C PRO A 84 -10.69 -3.65 -6.73
N GLU A 85 -11.00 -4.34 -5.64
CA GLU A 85 -12.27 -4.14 -4.92
C GLU A 85 -12.16 -3.03 -3.88
N ARG A 86 -12.88 -1.93 -4.10
CA ARG A 86 -12.93 -0.78 -3.17
C ARG A 86 -13.77 -1.03 -1.92
N ASP A 87 -14.58 -2.10 -1.90
CA ASP A 87 -15.49 -2.44 -0.80
C ASP A 87 -14.80 -3.21 0.36
N GLY A 88 -13.47 -3.36 0.35
CA GLY A 88 -12.72 -3.99 1.44
C GLY A 88 -12.80 -5.53 1.50
N ARG A 89 -13.27 -6.19 0.43
CA ARG A 89 -13.29 -7.66 0.29
C ARG A 89 -11.95 -8.29 -0.16
N ASN A 90 -10.89 -7.50 -0.13
CA ASN A 90 -9.55 -7.87 -0.55
C ASN A 90 -8.85 -8.84 0.43
N GLU A 91 -9.23 -8.82 1.72
CA GLU A 91 -8.60 -9.61 2.80
C GLU A 91 -8.59 -11.12 2.48
N SER A 92 -9.73 -11.68 2.07
CA SER A 92 -9.85 -13.12 1.79
C SER A 92 -9.01 -13.55 0.58
N ALA A 93 -8.93 -12.72 -0.46
CA ALA A 93 -8.12 -13.00 -1.63
C ALA A 93 -6.62 -13.00 -1.29
N VAL A 94 -6.15 -11.99 -0.55
CA VAL A 94 -4.74 -11.90 -0.11
C VAL A 94 -4.39 -13.02 0.87
N SER A 95 -5.29 -13.38 1.78
CA SER A 95 -5.08 -14.51 2.69
C SER A 95 -4.98 -15.84 1.96
N ALA A 96 -5.85 -16.08 0.96
CA ALA A 96 -5.79 -17.29 0.13
C ALA A 96 -4.48 -17.35 -0.67
N ALA A 97 -4.07 -16.22 -1.28
CA ALA A 97 -2.83 -16.14 -2.04
C ALA A 97 -1.59 -16.34 -1.15
N ALA A 98 -1.56 -15.70 0.02
CA ALA A 98 -0.46 -15.87 0.97
C ALA A 98 -0.31 -17.33 1.42
N THR A 99 -1.41 -18.06 1.59
CA THR A 99 -1.41 -19.49 1.91
C THR A 99 -0.80 -20.33 0.76
N GLY A 100 -1.09 -19.98 -0.50
CA GLY A 100 -0.51 -20.64 -1.68
C GLY A 100 0.99 -20.41 -1.83
N THR A 101 1.48 -19.23 -1.42
CA THR A 101 2.91 -18.89 -1.49
C THR A 101 3.78 -19.58 -0.42
N ALA A 102 3.18 -19.96 0.71
CA ALA A 102 3.84 -20.62 1.82
C ALA A 102 4.01 -22.12 1.51
N ALA A 103 5.21 -22.53 1.09
CA ALA A 103 5.49 -23.92 0.79
C ALA A 103 5.48 -24.79 2.07
N GLY A 104 4.38 -25.50 2.34
CA GLY A 104 4.27 -26.48 3.43
C GLY A 104 3.79 -25.89 4.78
N ALA A 105 4.19 -26.52 5.89
CA ALA A 105 3.83 -26.15 7.27
C ALA A 105 4.51 -24.85 7.77
N ALA A 106 4.64 -23.86 6.89
CA ALA A 106 5.11 -22.54 7.26
C ALA A 106 4.06 -21.82 8.13
N PRO A 107 4.49 -20.94 9.05
CA PRO A 107 3.56 -20.20 9.91
C PRO A 107 2.59 -19.37 9.07
N ASP A 108 1.34 -19.27 9.54
CA ASP A 108 0.29 -18.57 8.83
C ASP A 108 0.65 -17.10 8.57
N ALA A 109 0.47 -16.67 7.34
CA ALA A 109 0.51 -15.27 6.97
C ALA A 109 -0.54 -14.48 7.76
N ILE A 110 -0.18 -13.27 8.17
CA ILE A 110 -1.09 -12.40 8.89
C ILE A 110 -1.64 -11.35 7.94
N VAL A 111 -2.93 -11.43 7.62
CA VAL A 111 -3.58 -10.52 6.67
C VAL A 111 -4.65 -9.70 7.39
N LEU A 112 -4.73 -8.41 7.06
CA LEU A 112 -5.67 -7.45 7.63
C LEU A 112 -6.12 -6.44 6.59
N GLN A 113 -7.42 -6.14 6.55
CA GLN A 113 -7.93 -4.96 5.85
C GLN A 113 -7.95 -3.72 6.77
N LYS A 114 -7.39 -2.60 6.31
CA LYS A 114 -7.53 -1.28 6.93
C LYS A 114 -7.91 -0.23 5.88
N GLY A 115 -9.17 0.22 5.91
CA GLY A 115 -9.70 1.12 4.88
C GLY A 115 -9.60 0.44 3.51
N GLU A 116 -9.02 1.12 2.52
CA GLU A 116 -8.78 0.56 1.19
C GLU A 116 -7.52 -0.31 1.11
N GLN A 117 -6.64 -0.24 2.12
CA GLN A 117 -5.37 -0.97 2.13
C GLN A 117 -5.52 -2.36 2.73
N THR A 118 -4.93 -3.36 2.07
CA THR A 118 -4.72 -4.69 2.61
C THR A 118 -3.27 -4.84 3.06
N ILE A 119 -3.08 -5.24 4.30
CA ILE A 119 -1.78 -5.44 4.93
C ILE A 119 -1.57 -6.95 5.05
N ALA A 120 -0.43 -7.45 4.56
CA ALA A 120 -0.01 -8.84 4.72
C ALA A 120 1.39 -8.89 5.34
N LEU A 121 1.52 -9.56 6.48
CA LEU A 121 2.79 -9.89 7.12
C LEU A 121 3.10 -11.34 6.82
N LEU A 122 4.16 -11.56 6.04
CA LEU A 122 4.57 -12.86 5.58
C LEU A 122 5.84 -13.28 6.32
N PRO A 123 5.85 -14.42 7.04
CA PRO A 123 7.08 -14.93 7.61
C PRO A 123 8.07 -15.24 6.49
N SER A 124 9.22 -14.59 6.52
CA SER A 124 10.26 -14.69 5.51
C SER A 124 11.15 -15.90 5.80
N VAL A 125 10.80 -17.02 5.17
CA VAL A 125 11.62 -18.26 5.14
C VAL A 125 12.42 -18.41 3.84
N ALA A 126 12.17 -17.53 2.86
CA ALA A 126 12.75 -17.54 1.52
C ALA A 126 12.97 -16.09 1.04
N ASP A 127 13.49 -15.93 -0.19
CA ASP A 127 13.68 -14.63 -0.82
C ASP A 127 12.38 -13.78 -0.79
N PRO A 128 12.38 -12.63 -0.09
CA PRO A 128 11.22 -11.76 0.06
C PRO A 128 10.56 -11.35 -1.25
N LEU A 129 11.36 -11.05 -2.28
CA LEU A 129 10.83 -10.59 -3.56
C LEU A 129 10.08 -11.71 -4.28
N THR A 130 10.68 -12.89 -4.34
CA THR A 130 10.04 -14.08 -4.92
C THR A 130 8.69 -14.39 -4.25
N VAL A 131 8.57 -14.23 -2.93
CA VAL A 131 7.28 -14.45 -2.22
C VAL A 131 6.25 -13.41 -2.64
N ALA A 132 6.64 -12.13 -2.69
CA ALA A 132 5.75 -11.05 -3.11
C ALA A 132 5.28 -11.22 -4.57
N GLU A 133 6.19 -11.59 -5.47
CA GLU A 133 5.87 -11.85 -6.89
C GLU A 133 4.89 -13.01 -7.07
N LYS A 134 5.06 -14.10 -6.31
CA LYS A 134 4.12 -15.23 -6.32
C LYS A 134 2.74 -14.81 -5.81
N LEU A 135 2.69 -14.04 -4.73
CA LEU A 135 1.44 -13.55 -4.16
C LEU A 135 0.68 -12.68 -5.18
N VAL A 136 1.38 -11.76 -5.85
CA VAL A 136 0.80 -10.93 -6.93
C VAL A 136 0.35 -11.80 -8.10
N ALA A 137 1.12 -12.81 -8.49
CA ALA A 137 0.76 -13.70 -9.58
C ALA A 137 -0.52 -14.50 -9.29
N GLU A 138 -0.75 -14.91 -8.04
CA GLU A 138 -1.98 -15.59 -7.61
C GLU A 138 -3.18 -14.64 -7.53
N LEU A 139 -2.96 -13.38 -7.14
CA LEU A 139 -4.01 -12.35 -7.05
C LEU A 139 -4.46 -11.81 -8.41
N GLY A 140 -3.59 -11.86 -9.42
CA GLY A 140 -3.86 -11.36 -10.77
C GLY A 140 -3.74 -9.83 -10.89
N PHE A 141 -4.48 -9.26 -11.85
CA PHE A 141 -4.34 -7.85 -12.23
C PHE A 141 -5.06 -6.88 -11.28
N GLY A 142 -4.60 -5.62 -11.26
CA GLY A 142 -5.25 -4.53 -10.52
C GLY A 142 -4.71 -4.28 -9.12
N TRP A 143 -3.69 -5.04 -8.70
CA TRP A 143 -3.02 -4.86 -7.42
C TRP A 143 -1.78 -3.98 -7.53
N ARG A 144 -1.56 -3.18 -6.49
CA ARG A 144 -0.32 -2.46 -6.24
C ARG A 144 0.06 -2.65 -4.79
N PHE A 145 1.28 -3.08 -4.52
CA PHE A 145 1.83 -3.33 -3.19
C PHE A 145 3.09 -2.50 -2.99
N GLY A 146 3.24 -1.90 -1.82
CA GLY A 146 4.52 -1.54 -1.27
C GLY A 146 5.06 -2.68 -0.40
N MET A 147 6.37 -2.84 -0.38
CA MET A 147 7.08 -3.94 0.29
C MET A 147 8.16 -3.38 1.21
N GLY A 148 8.19 -3.88 2.45
CA GLY A 148 9.17 -3.54 3.47
C GLY A 148 9.68 -4.77 4.21
N GLY A 149 10.81 -4.62 4.91
CA GLY A 149 11.59 -5.74 5.43
C GLY A 149 12.41 -6.47 4.35
N PRO A 150 13.04 -7.60 4.72
CA PRO A 150 12.75 -8.48 5.84
C PRO A 150 13.28 -7.95 7.18
N GLU A 151 12.47 -8.03 8.25
CA GLU A 151 12.81 -7.52 9.58
C GLU A 151 12.44 -8.50 10.71
N LEU A 152 13.23 -8.50 11.80
CA LEU A 152 13.11 -9.47 12.89
C LEU A 152 12.39 -8.89 14.11
N GLY A 153 11.49 -9.67 14.70
CA GLY A 153 10.87 -9.34 15.99
C GLY A 153 9.82 -8.24 15.91
N LEU A 154 9.29 -7.84 17.06
CA LEU A 154 8.15 -6.92 17.17
C LEU A 154 8.39 -5.56 16.50
N GLU A 155 9.48 -4.89 16.87
CA GLU A 155 9.84 -3.58 16.30
C GLU A 155 10.22 -3.70 14.80
N GLY A 156 10.82 -4.82 14.42
CA GLY A 156 11.12 -5.13 13.03
C GLY A 156 9.87 -5.23 12.17
N ILE A 157 8.84 -5.95 12.64
CA ILE A 157 7.55 -6.06 11.97
C ILE A 157 6.91 -4.67 11.78
N ARG A 158 6.93 -3.83 12.82
CA ARG A 158 6.43 -2.45 12.72
C ARG A 158 7.19 -1.66 11.68
N ARG A 159 8.52 -1.76 11.66
CA ARG A 159 9.35 -1.10 10.65
C ARG A 159 9.01 -1.58 9.24
N ALA A 160 8.99 -2.89 9.01
CA ALA A 160 8.63 -3.46 7.71
C ALA A 160 7.25 -2.95 7.24
N TYR A 161 6.26 -2.86 8.14
CA TYR A 161 4.96 -2.28 7.82
C TYR A 161 5.05 -0.80 7.41
N LEU A 162 5.80 0.02 8.15
CA LEU A 162 5.96 1.44 7.83
C LEU A 162 6.69 1.63 6.49
N GLU A 163 7.73 0.84 6.24
CA GLU A 163 8.48 0.81 4.98
C GLU A 163 7.58 0.40 3.81
N ALA A 164 6.80 -0.67 3.96
CA ALA A 164 5.85 -1.13 2.96
C ALA A 164 4.79 -0.08 2.64
N ARG A 165 4.25 0.58 3.68
CA ARG A 165 3.27 1.65 3.50
C ARG A 165 3.88 2.84 2.75
N GLU A 166 5.07 3.27 3.15
CA GLU A 166 5.77 4.38 2.47
C GLU A 166 6.10 4.03 1.02
N ALA A 167 6.56 2.80 0.75
CA ALA A 167 6.85 2.35 -0.60
C ALA A 167 5.60 2.37 -1.50
N LEU A 168 4.44 1.98 -0.95
CA LEU A 168 3.16 2.09 -1.66
C LEU A 168 2.81 3.56 -1.93
N GLU A 169 2.85 4.41 -0.91
CA GLU A 169 2.56 5.85 -1.04
C GLU A 169 3.44 6.51 -2.11
N VAL A 170 4.76 6.27 -2.08
CA VAL A 170 5.71 6.80 -3.05
C VAL A 170 5.46 6.24 -4.45
N GLY A 171 5.25 4.93 -4.58
CA GLY A 171 4.98 4.29 -5.86
C GLY A 171 3.71 4.82 -6.53
N LEU A 172 2.66 5.08 -5.75
CA LEU A 172 1.42 5.71 -6.23
C LEU A 172 1.62 7.17 -6.61
N ALA A 173 2.24 7.97 -5.73
CA ALA A 173 2.50 9.40 -5.92
C ALA A 173 3.32 9.70 -7.19
N LEU A 174 4.26 8.81 -7.51
CA LEU A 174 5.13 8.94 -8.67
C LEU A 174 4.63 8.19 -9.90
N GLU A 175 3.43 7.60 -9.82
CA GLU A 175 2.81 6.80 -10.89
C GLU A 175 3.75 5.71 -11.44
N MET A 176 4.52 5.08 -10.54
CA MET A 176 5.49 4.08 -10.92
C MET A 176 4.81 2.86 -11.55
N VAL A 177 5.48 2.27 -12.53
CA VAL A 177 5.01 1.06 -13.21
C VAL A 177 5.42 -0.17 -12.42
N GLY A 178 4.47 -1.07 -12.20
CA GLY A 178 4.70 -2.35 -11.57
C GLY A 178 3.72 -2.62 -10.44
N PRO A 179 3.56 -3.90 -10.06
CA PRO A 179 2.65 -4.29 -8.99
C PRO A 179 3.32 -4.23 -7.61
N ILE A 180 4.65 -4.14 -7.52
CA ILE A 180 5.41 -4.17 -6.26
C ILE A 180 6.41 -3.01 -6.25
N PHE A 181 6.36 -2.20 -5.21
CA PHE A 181 7.30 -1.11 -4.93
C PHE A 181 8.10 -1.48 -3.68
N ARG A 182 9.41 -1.67 -3.83
CA ARG A 182 10.29 -2.07 -2.72
C ARG A 182 10.82 -0.84 -2.02
N PHE A 183 10.76 -0.82 -0.69
CA PHE A 183 11.30 0.30 0.10
C PHE A 183 12.79 0.54 -0.17
N ASP A 184 13.58 -0.54 -0.30
CA ASP A 184 15.01 -0.48 -0.62
C ASP A 184 15.32 0.28 -1.93
N ASP A 185 14.44 0.17 -2.92
CA ASP A 185 14.58 0.86 -4.22
C ASP A 185 14.17 2.34 -4.12
N LEU A 186 13.55 2.74 -3.01
CA LEU A 186 12.94 4.05 -2.78
C LEU A 186 13.58 4.85 -1.65
N LEU A 187 14.74 4.41 -1.13
CA LEU A 187 15.46 5.08 -0.03
C LEU A 187 15.76 6.56 -0.29
N LEU A 188 15.94 6.96 -1.55
CA LEU A 188 16.07 8.37 -1.92
C LEU A 188 14.82 9.18 -1.55
N TYR A 189 13.64 8.62 -1.82
CA TYR A 189 12.37 9.28 -1.52
C TYR A 189 12.09 9.30 -0.01
N HIS A 190 12.47 8.23 0.70
CA HIS A 190 12.46 8.22 2.16
C HIS A 190 13.36 9.32 2.73
N PHE A 191 14.58 9.46 2.20
CA PHE A 191 15.47 10.56 2.58
C PHE A 191 14.84 11.93 2.33
N LEU A 192 14.21 12.15 1.17
CA LEU A 192 13.50 13.40 0.87
C LEU A 192 12.30 13.66 1.79
N ARG A 193 11.66 12.61 2.32
CA ARG A 193 10.52 12.72 3.27
C ARG A 193 10.95 12.89 4.72
N SER A 194 12.19 12.59 5.06
CA SER A 194 12.71 12.65 6.44
C SER A 194 12.67 14.07 7.04
N ASP A 195 12.87 15.10 6.23
CA ASP A 195 12.69 16.51 6.60
C ASP A 195 11.86 17.26 5.53
N PRO A 196 10.52 17.26 5.66
CA PRO A 196 9.62 17.92 4.71
C PRO A 196 9.88 19.43 4.60
N SER A 197 10.38 20.06 5.67
CA SER A 197 10.65 21.50 5.69
C SER A 197 11.89 21.82 4.85
N LEU A 198 12.94 21.02 4.99
CA LEU A 198 14.16 21.13 4.19
C LEU A 198 13.88 20.80 2.73
N ALA A 199 13.12 19.74 2.45
CA ALA A 199 12.72 19.38 1.09
C ALA A 199 11.92 20.51 0.42
N SER A 200 10.97 21.12 1.14
CA SER A 200 10.18 22.25 0.62
C SER A 200 11.06 23.47 0.32
N ARG A 201 11.99 23.82 1.22
CA ARG A 201 12.95 24.91 1.00
C ARG A 201 13.87 24.63 -0.19
N PHE A 202 14.31 23.39 -0.35
CA PHE A 202 15.16 22.98 -1.47
C PHE A 202 14.41 23.09 -2.81
N VAL A 203 13.15 22.67 -2.85
CA VAL A 203 12.26 22.84 -4.01
C VAL A 203 12.06 24.32 -4.33
N GLU A 204 11.76 25.15 -3.33
CA GLU A 204 11.55 26.60 -3.52
C GLU A 204 12.80 27.29 -4.07
N GLN A 205 13.98 26.99 -3.52
CA GLN A 205 15.25 27.54 -3.99
C GLN A 205 15.61 27.09 -5.42
N THR A 206 15.26 25.86 -5.78
CA THR A 206 15.69 25.27 -7.06
C THR A 206 14.69 25.50 -8.19
N LEU A 207 13.40 25.25 -7.92
CA LEU A 207 12.31 25.28 -8.89
C LEU A 207 11.36 26.46 -8.69
N GLY A 208 11.42 27.19 -7.57
CA GLY A 208 10.55 28.33 -7.29
C GLY A 208 10.44 29.33 -8.45
N PRO A 209 11.55 29.78 -9.08
CA PRO A 209 11.49 30.67 -10.24
C PRO A 209 10.71 30.09 -11.43
N LEU A 210 10.74 28.76 -11.62
CA LEU A 210 9.98 28.08 -12.67
C LEU A 210 8.51 27.96 -12.32
N LEU A 211 8.21 27.58 -11.08
CA LEU A 211 6.84 27.46 -10.56
C LEU A 211 6.12 28.81 -10.63
N ASP A 212 6.78 29.90 -10.22
CA ASP A 212 6.27 31.26 -10.33
C ASP A 212 6.02 31.67 -11.79
N TYR A 213 6.95 31.33 -12.68
CA TYR A 213 6.81 31.62 -14.10
C TYR A 213 5.63 30.89 -14.72
N ASP A 214 5.54 29.58 -14.49
CA ASP A 214 4.49 28.73 -15.03
C ASP A 214 3.12 29.16 -14.49
N HIS A 215 3.02 29.51 -13.21
CA HIS A 215 1.79 30.05 -12.62
C HIS A 215 1.36 31.38 -13.25
N ARG A 216 2.26 32.35 -13.40
CA ARG A 216 1.93 33.70 -13.93
C ARG A 216 1.64 33.71 -15.43
N ARG A 217 2.30 32.84 -16.20
CA ARG A 217 2.26 32.87 -17.67
C ARG A 217 1.56 31.66 -18.29
N LYS A 218 0.97 30.77 -17.47
CA LYS A 218 0.47 29.47 -17.90
C LYS A 218 1.54 28.71 -18.71
N GLY A 219 2.76 28.75 -18.20
CA GLY A 219 3.92 28.09 -18.79
C GLY A 219 3.95 26.59 -18.50
N GLU A 220 4.90 25.90 -19.11
CA GLU A 220 5.12 24.45 -18.94
C GLU A 220 6.61 24.14 -18.72
N LEU A 221 7.36 25.05 -18.11
CA LEU A 221 8.81 24.90 -17.91
C LEU A 221 9.14 23.71 -17.01
N VAL A 222 8.41 23.52 -15.90
CA VAL A 222 8.60 22.38 -14.98
C VAL A 222 8.35 21.05 -15.72
N LYS A 223 7.24 20.94 -16.44
CA LYS A 223 6.94 19.77 -17.29
C LYS A 223 7.99 19.53 -18.36
N THR A 224 8.53 20.61 -18.94
CA THR A 224 9.53 20.51 -20.01
C THR A 224 10.84 19.94 -19.49
N ILE A 225 11.34 20.44 -18.35
CA ILE A 225 12.60 19.94 -17.79
C ILE A 225 12.45 18.50 -17.26
N GLU A 226 11.29 18.14 -16.72
CA GLU A 226 11.00 16.76 -16.33
C GLU A 226 11.04 15.82 -17.54
N ALA A 227 10.32 16.15 -18.62
CA ALA A 227 10.33 15.35 -19.85
C ALA A 227 11.74 15.25 -20.47
N TYR A 228 12.54 16.31 -20.37
CA TYR A 228 13.94 16.31 -20.80
C TYR A 228 14.78 15.29 -20.02
N PHE A 229 14.67 15.24 -18.69
CA PHE A 229 15.40 14.26 -17.89
C PHE A 229 14.87 12.83 -18.07
N ASN A 230 13.56 12.64 -18.20
CA ASN A 230 12.97 11.33 -18.49
C ASN A 230 13.37 10.79 -19.87
N SER A 231 13.83 11.68 -20.76
CA SER A 231 14.32 11.36 -22.10
C SER A 231 15.85 11.30 -22.19
N ASP A 232 16.53 11.07 -21.06
CA ASP A 232 17.99 11.03 -20.95
C ASP A 232 18.70 12.28 -21.56
N GLY A 233 18.07 13.43 -21.40
CA GLY A 233 18.57 14.70 -21.95
C GLY A 233 18.37 14.88 -23.45
N SER A 234 17.54 14.06 -24.10
CA SER A 234 17.19 14.21 -25.51
C SER A 234 16.05 15.22 -25.70
N VAL A 235 16.37 16.37 -26.31
CA VAL A 235 15.39 17.40 -26.68
C VAL A 235 14.34 16.86 -27.65
N LYS A 236 14.74 15.96 -28.57
CA LYS A 236 13.84 15.39 -29.57
C LYS A 236 12.79 14.50 -28.90
N LEU A 237 13.22 13.54 -28.08
CA LEU A 237 12.33 12.62 -27.38
C LEU A 237 11.44 13.37 -26.37
N ALA A 238 11.98 14.40 -25.69
CA ALA A 238 11.19 15.25 -24.82
C ALA A 238 10.12 16.04 -25.60
N GLY A 239 10.43 16.48 -26.81
CA GLY A 239 9.46 17.12 -27.72
C GLY A 239 8.34 16.17 -28.13
N GLU A 240 8.68 14.93 -28.49
CA GLU A 240 7.70 13.88 -28.79
C GLU A 240 6.77 13.61 -27.60
N ALA A 241 7.34 13.45 -26.39
CA ALA A 241 6.57 13.22 -25.17
C ALA A 241 5.63 14.39 -24.79
N LEU A 242 6.02 15.62 -25.11
CA LEU A 242 5.25 16.83 -24.83
C LEU A 242 4.34 17.28 -25.99
N PHE A 243 4.34 16.56 -27.12
CA PHE A 243 3.70 16.99 -28.37
C PHE A 243 4.15 18.39 -28.81
N ALA A 244 5.44 18.70 -28.61
CA ALA A 244 6.04 20.00 -28.88
C ALA A 244 7.21 19.88 -29.87
N HIS A 245 7.38 20.90 -30.73
CA HIS A 245 8.53 20.93 -31.64
C HIS A 245 9.86 21.01 -30.85
N PRO A 246 10.95 20.30 -31.27
CA PRO A 246 12.24 20.31 -30.56
C PRO A 246 12.84 21.71 -30.31
N HIS A 247 12.62 22.66 -31.23
CA HIS A 247 13.00 24.06 -31.02
C HIS A 247 12.29 24.71 -29.82
N THR A 248 11.01 24.41 -29.62
CA THR A 248 10.23 24.92 -28.49
C THR A 248 10.77 24.36 -27.18
N VAL A 249 11.09 23.06 -27.14
CA VAL A 249 11.73 22.43 -25.98
C VAL A 249 13.08 23.08 -25.70
N SER A 250 13.92 23.28 -26.73
CA SER A 250 15.23 23.94 -26.58
C SER A 250 15.10 25.36 -26.04
N TYR A 251 14.11 26.11 -26.53
CA TYR A 251 13.82 27.46 -26.05
C TYR A 251 13.40 27.44 -24.57
N ARG A 252 12.48 26.55 -24.20
CA ARG A 252 12.02 26.38 -22.81
C ARG A 252 13.15 25.93 -21.88
N LEU A 253 14.05 25.04 -22.31
CA LEU A 253 15.21 24.64 -21.51
C LEU A 253 16.19 25.80 -21.29
N LYS A 254 16.48 26.61 -22.32
CA LYS A 254 17.27 27.84 -22.15
C LYS A 254 16.60 28.82 -21.20
N GLN A 255 15.28 28.89 -21.25
CA GLN A 255 14.50 29.71 -20.33
C GLN A 255 14.61 29.20 -18.89
N VAL A 256 14.64 27.87 -18.69
CA VAL A 256 14.88 27.25 -17.38
C VAL A 256 16.24 27.71 -16.84
N GLU A 257 17.33 27.50 -17.59
CA GLU A 257 18.69 27.91 -17.16
C GLU A 257 18.75 29.42 -16.83
N ARG A 258 18.08 30.26 -17.62
CA ARG A 258 18.04 31.70 -17.41
C ARG A 258 17.28 32.11 -16.15
N LEU A 259 16.21 31.40 -15.80
CA LEU A 259 15.36 31.74 -14.64
C LEU A 259 15.92 31.19 -13.33
N THR A 260 16.50 29.99 -13.36
CA THR A 260 17.02 29.33 -12.16
C THR A 260 18.49 29.65 -11.91
N GLY A 261 19.25 29.99 -12.95
CA GLY A 261 20.71 30.13 -12.88
C GLY A 261 21.46 28.79 -12.93
N TRP A 262 20.74 27.66 -12.96
CA TRP A 262 21.32 26.32 -13.00
C TRP A 262 21.60 25.87 -14.43
N SER A 263 22.80 25.37 -14.68
CA SER A 263 23.26 24.89 -15.99
C SER A 263 22.86 23.43 -16.23
N LEU A 264 22.20 23.13 -17.35
CA LEU A 264 21.90 21.76 -17.76
C LEU A 264 23.14 21.01 -18.29
N ARG A 265 24.28 21.70 -18.40
CA ARG A 265 25.56 21.10 -18.78
C ARG A 265 26.40 20.70 -17.56
N ASP A 266 26.18 21.35 -16.43
CA ASP A 266 26.89 21.05 -15.20
C ASP A 266 26.26 19.83 -14.50
N PRO A 267 27.05 18.81 -14.09
CA PRO A 267 26.52 17.63 -13.43
C PRO A 267 25.81 17.90 -12.09
N GLU A 268 26.32 18.83 -11.30
CA GLU A 268 25.79 19.15 -9.97
C GLU A 268 24.46 19.90 -10.08
N ASP A 269 24.39 20.86 -11.00
CA ASP A 269 23.15 21.60 -11.29
C ASP A 269 22.06 20.69 -11.86
N LYS A 270 22.42 19.73 -12.74
CA LYS A 270 21.49 18.70 -13.22
C LYS A 270 20.95 17.86 -12.06
N LEU A 271 21.83 17.36 -11.19
CA LEU A 271 21.42 16.56 -10.04
C LEU A 271 20.49 17.36 -9.13
N ARG A 272 20.81 18.63 -8.86
CA ARG A 272 19.98 19.55 -8.07
C ARG A 272 18.58 19.67 -8.66
N LEU A 273 18.46 19.95 -9.95
CA LEU A 273 17.18 20.07 -10.65
C LEU A 273 16.39 18.75 -10.62
N GLN A 274 17.05 17.62 -10.86
CA GLN A 274 16.42 16.29 -10.80
C GLN A 274 15.89 15.94 -9.40
N LEU A 275 16.68 16.21 -8.35
CA LEU A 275 16.26 15.98 -6.97
C LEU A 275 15.09 16.89 -6.59
N ALA A 276 15.14 18.17 -6.98
CA ALA A 276 14.07 19.10 -6.70
C ALA A 276 12.77 18.72 -7.42
N LEU A 277 12.84 18.20 -8.65
CA LEU A 277 11.66 17.68 -9.37
C LEU A 277 11.03 16.49 -8.64
N ARG A 278 11.87 15.54 -8.17
CA ARG A 278 11.39 14.38 -7.39
C ARG A 278 10.74 14.83 -6.08
N ALA A 279 11.37 15.73 -5.34
CA ALA A 279 10.83 16.29 -4.10
C ALA A 279 9.52 17.07 -4.34
N TYR A 280 9.45 17.83 -5.43
CA TYR A 280 8.24 18.55 -5.83
C TYR A 280 7.08 17.60 -6.09
N ARG A 281 7.29 16.51 -6.86
CA ARG A 281 6.22 15.51 -7.12
C ARG A 281 5.75 14.81 -5.86
N LEU A 282 6.67 14.45 -4.97
CA LEU A 282 6.31 13.88 -3.67
C LEU A 282 5.45 14.83 -2.82
N ALA A 283 5.74 16.13 -2.86
CA ALA A 283 4.98 17.12 -2.11
C ALA A 283 3.61 17.41 -2.75
N ASP A 284 3.51 17.36 -4.08
CA ASP A 284 2.26 17.60 -4.81
C ASP A 284 1.26 16.47 -4.57
N ALA A 285 1.70 15.21 -4.62
CA ALA A 285 0.85 14.06 -4.36
C ALA A 285 0.20 14.08 -2.96
N ARG A 286 0.87 14.65 -1.95
CA ARG A 286 0.31 14.79 -0.60
C ARG A 286 -0.79 15.84 -0.49
N LYS A 287 -0.86 16.81 -1.42
CA LYS A 287 -1.93 17.82 -1.44
C LYS A 287 -3.23 17.27 -2.03
N ASP A 288 -3.14 16.25 -2.88
CA ASP A 288 -4.33 15.59 -3.45
C ASP A 288 -4.97 14.58 -2.48
N GLU A 289 -4.29 14.24 -1.39
CA GLU A 289 -4.75 13.32 -0.33
C GLU A 289 -5.48 14.01 0.84
N GLY A 290 -5.49 15.34 0.92
CA GLY A 290 -6.06 16.14 2.04
C GLY A 290 -7.19 17.07 1.62
#